data_AF-C6PZ67-F1
#
_entry.id   AF-C6PZ67-F1
#
_cell.length_a   1.000
_cell.length_b   1.000
_cell.length_c   1.000
_cell.angle_alpha   90.00
_cell.angle_beta   90.00
_cell.angle_gamma   90.00
#
_symmetry.space_group_name_H-M   'P 1'
#
loop_
_entity.id
_entity.type
_entity.pdbx_description
1 polymer ?
#
loop_
_entity_poly.entity_id
_entity_poly.type
_entity_poly.pdbx_seq_one_letter_code
_entity_poly.pdbx_strand_id
1 'polypeptide(L)' 'MNYNVAVVGCTGMVGRKFIEVLVERNFPVAEIYFFASAKSAGKVLKFKDKDVTVEELKEDNIKNKKIDFALFFCRGQRK' A
#
# COMPACT_ATOMS: atom_id res chain seq x y z
N MET A 1 -3.63 8.25 -18.10
CA MET A 1 -2.41 7.65 -17.53
C MET A 1 -2.76 7.16 -16.15
N ASN A 2 -2.66 5.85 -15.91
CA ASN A 2 -2.94 5.26 -14.61
C ASN A 2 -1.62 4.81 -14.01
N TYR A 3 -1.46 5.00 -12.71
CA TYR A 3 -0.22 4.69 -12.01
C TYR A 3 -0.39 3.48 -11.10
N ASN A 4 0.66 2.69 -10.99
CA ASN A 4 0.76 1.61 -10.03
C ASN A 4 1.39 2.12 -8.74
N VAL A 5 0.62 2.11 -7.66
CA VAL A 5 1.00 2.73 -6.40
C VAL A 5 1.18 1.67 -5.32
N ALA A 6 2.37 1.61 -4.75
CA ALA A 6 2.65 0.83 -3.55
C ALA A 6 2.51 1.71 -2.31
N VAL A 7 1.69 1.27 -1.35
CA VAL A 7 1.52 1.91 -0.05
C VAL A 7 2.12 1.01 1.02
N VAL A 8 3.26 1.43 1.56
CA VAL A 8 3.97 0.76 2.65
C VAL A 8 3.55 1.38 3.97
N GLY A 9 3.13 0.56 4.93
CA GLY A 9 2.51 1.03 6.17
C GLY A 9 1.02 1.32 6.03
N CYS A 10 0.34 0.66 5.08
CA CYS A 10 -1.11 0.77 4.87
C CYS A 10 -1.96 0.42 6.10
N THR A 11 -1.42 -0.34 7.06
CA THR A 11 -2.11 -0.70 8.31
C THR A 11 -2.03 0.38 9.39
N GLY A 12 -1.16 1.38 9.24
CA GLY A 12 -1.05 2.52 10.16
C GLY A 12 -2.16 3.56 9.95
N MET A 13 -2.30 4.49 10.90
CA MET A 13 -3.30 5.57 10.82
C MET A 13 -3.13 6.43 9.56
N VAL A 14 -1.89 6.81 9.23
CA VAL A 14 -1.59 7.64 8.06
C VAL A 14 -1.87 6.89 6.76
N GLY A 15 -1.40 5.64 6.65
CA GLY A 15 -1.61 4.81 5.46
C GLY A 15 -3.09 4.59 5.16
N ARG A 16 -3.90 4.30 6.19
CA ARG A 16 -5.36 4.17 6.04
C ARG A 16 -5.99 5.48 5.55
N LYS A 17 -5.62 6.61 6.14
CA LYS A 17 -6.20 7.89 5.73
C LYS A 17 -5.80 8.27 4.30
N PHE A 18 -4.58 7.92 3.91
CA PHE A 18 -4.12 8.11 2.54
C PHE A 18 -4.95 7.30 1.53
N ILE A 19 -5.26 6.05 1.86
CA ILE A 19 -6.14 5.20 1.05
C ILE A 19 -7.53 5.84 0.89
N GLU A 20 -8.12 6.34 1.98
CA GLU A 20 -9.40 7.07 1.91
C GLU A 20 -9.32 8.29 0.99
N VAL A 21 -8.27 9.11 1.12
CA VAL A 21 -8.06 10.31 0.29
C VAL A 21 -7.89 9.95 -1.18
N LEU A 22 -7.17 8.87 -1.51
CA LEU A 22 -7.04 8.39 -2.90
C LEU A 22 -8.39 8.04 -3.51
N VAL A 23 -9.29 7.43 -2.72
CA VAL A 23 -10.65 7.10 -3.15
C VAL A 23 -11.47 8.37 -3.33
N GLU A 24 -11.49 9.26 -2.33
CA GLU A 24 -12.25 10.51 -2.34
C GLU A 24 -11.85 11.43 -3.50
N ARG A 25 -10.54 11.52 -3.78
CA ARG A 25 -9.99 12.32 -4.88
C ARG A 25 -10.14 11.67 -6.25
N ASN A 26 -10.70 10.46 -6.34
CA ASN A 26 -10.76 9.66 -7.56
C ASN A 26 -9.40 9.58 -8.29
N PHE A 27 -8.32 9.39 -7.51
CA PHE A 27 -6.98 9.38 -8.08
C PHE A 27 -6.84 8.25 -9.12
N PRO A 28 -6.19 8.50 -10.27
CA PRO A 28 -6.04 7.52 -11.34
C PRO A 28 -4.99 6.43 -10.99
N VAL A 29 -5.37 5.52 -10.10
CA VAL A 29 -4.61 4.30 -9.77
C VAL A 29 -5.06 3.16 -10.67
N ALA A 30 -4.13 2.49 -11.35
CA ALA A 30 -4.39 1.23 -12.06
C ALA A 30 -4.39 0.07 -11.06
N GLU A 31 -3.24 -0.16 -10.42
CA GLU A 31 -3.07 -1.16 -9.38
C GLU A 31 -2.55 -0.53 -8.08
N ILE A 32 -3.12 -0.97 -6.96
CA ILE A 32 -2.66 -0.59 -5.63
C ILE A 32 -2.06 -1.81 -4.93
N TYR A 33 -0.87 -1.64 -4.37
CA TYR A 33 -0.20 -2.68 -3.63
C TYR A 33 -0.04 -2.25 -2.18
N PHE A 34 -0.54 -3.07 -1.27
CA PHE A 34 -0.45 -2.83 0.15
C PHE A 34 0.67 -3.64 0.76
N PHE A 35 1.59 -2.95 1.42
CA PHE A 35 2.70 -3.57 2.11
C PHE A 35 2.71 -3.15 3.58
N ALA A 36 3.02 -4.10 4.45
CA ALA A 36 3.24 -3.83 5.86
C ALA A 36 4.36 -4.73 6.41
N SER A 37 4.64 -4.60 7.71
CA SER A 37 5.56 -5.50 8.39
C SER A 37 4.99 -6.93 8.47
N ALA A 38 5.84 -7.92 8.71
CA ALA A 38 5.48 -9.33 8.94
C ALA A 38 4.25 -9.49 9.84
N LYS A 39 4.19 -8.72 10.94
CA LYS A 39 3.11 -8.74 11.93
C LYS A 39 1.74 -8.31 11.37
N SER A 40 1.75 -7.52 10.30
CA SER A 40 0.56 -6.95 9.66
C SER A 40 0.25 -7.56 8.29
N ALA A 41 1.15 -8.39 7.75
CA ALA A 41 0.93 -9.12 6.52
C ALA A 41 -0.24 -10.11 6.67
N GLY A 42 -1.00 -10.32 5.59
CA GLY A 42 -2.19 -11.18 5.55
C GLY A 42 -3.51 -10.49 5.91
N LYS A 43 -3.49 -9.20 6.31
CA LYS A 43 -4.72 -8.43 6.46
C LYS A 43 -5.30 -8.09 5.10
N VAL A 44 -6.62 -7.99 5.00
CA VAL A 44 -7.30 -7.51 3.79
C VAL A 44 -7.78 -6.08 4.04
N LEU A 45 -7.48 -5.17 3.12
CA LEU A 45 -7.95 -3.80 3.14
C LEU A 45 -8.78 -3.54 1.89
N LYS A 46 -9.94 -2.90 2.06
CA LYS A 46 -10.79 -2.51 0.94
C LYS A 46 -10.27 -1.22 0.33
N PHE A 47 -10.02 -1.23 -0.98
CA PHE A 47 -9.73 -0.05 -1.78
C PHE A 47 -10.80 0.10 -2.85
N LYS A 48 -11.61 1.17 -2.77
CA LYS A 48 -12.84 1.33 -3.55
C LYS A 48 -13.76 0.10 -3.33
N ASP A 49 -13.93 -0.72 -4.36
CA ASP A 49 -14.68 -1.98 -4.34
C ASP A 49 -13.82 -3.22 -4.54
N LYS A 50 -12.50 -3.09 -4.34
CA LYS A 50 -11.57 -4.22 -4.41
C LYS A 50 -11.00 -4.52 -3.04
N ASP A 51 -11.04 -5.79 -2.67
CA ASP A 51 -10.31 -6.33 -1.53
C ASP A 51 -8.86 -6.57 -1.91
N VAL A 52 -7.94 -5.88 -1.22
CA VAL A 52 -6.50 -5.97 -1.49
C VAL A 52 -5.81 -6.54 -0.26
N THR A 53 -5.12 -7.65 -0.47
CA THR A 53 -4.36 -8.31 0.59
C THR A 53 -3.07 -7.53 0.85
N VAL A 54 -2.82 -7.27 2.12
CA VAL A 54 -1.59 -6.65 2.62
C VAL A 54 -0.51 -7.71 2.61
N GLU A 55 0.55 -7.45 1.85
CA GLU A 55 1.72 -8.31 1.78
C GLU A 55 2.83 -7.82 2.70
N GLU A 56 3.74 -8.72 3.01
CA GLU A 56 4.94 -8.36 3.75
C GLU A 56 5.90 -7.56 2.86
N LEU A 57 6.49 -6.50 3.42
CA LEU A 57 7.54 -5.73 2.76
C LEU A 57 8.84 -6.55 2.69
N LYS A 58 8.95 -7.41 1.67
CA LYS A 58 10.14 -8.18 1.31
C LYS A 58 10.52 -7.93 -0.14
N GLU A 59 11.80 -8.06 -0.45
CA GLU A 59 12.32 -7.90 -1.81
C GLU A 59 11.60 -8.81 -2.82
N ASP A 60 11.33 -10.06 -2.47
CA ASP A 60 10.63 -11.01 -3.33
C ASP A 60 9.22 -10.54 -3.72
N ASN A 61 8.50 -9.90 -2.79
CA ASN A 61 7.15 -9.39 -3.03
C ASN A 61 7.15 -8.09 -3.84
N ILE A 62 8.27 -7.34 -3.82
CA ILE A 62 8.41 -6.07 -4.55
C ILE A 62 8.91 -6.33 -5.98
N LYS A 63 9.91 -7.22 -6.16
CA LYS A 63 10.56 -7.50 -7.45
C LYS A 63 9.60 -8.02 -8.51
N ASN A 64 8.55 -8.73 -8.11
CA ASN A 64 7.54 -9.28 -9.02
C ASN A 64 6.44 -8.28 -9.41
N LYS A 65 6.48 -7.04 -8.90
CA LYS A 65 5.42 -6.05 -9.10
C LYS A 65 5.91 -4.82 -9.86
N LYS A 66 5.07 -4.34 -10.78
CA LYS A 66 5.31 -3.09 -11.50
C LYS A 66 4.77 -1.93 -10.67
N ILE A 67 5.65 -1.18 -10.03
CA ILE A 67 5.30 -0.04 -9.16
C ILE A 67 5.90 1.23 -9.77
N ASP A 68 5.06 2.23 -10.03
CA ASP A 68 5.50 3.56 -10.46
C ASP A 68 5.84 4.45 -9.26
N PHE A 69 5.01 4.39 -8.21
CA PHE A 69 5.19 5.18 -7.00
C PHE A 69 5.12 4.30 -5.76
N ALA A 70 6.13 4.40 -4.90
CA ALA A 70 6.14 3.75 -3.60
C ALA A 70 6.10 4.81 -2.49
N LEU A 71 5.07 4.73 -1.65
CA LEU A 71 4.81 5.66 -0.56
C LEU A 71 5.02 4.94 0.77
N PHE A 72 5.94 5.46 1.57
CA PHE A 72 6.34 4.85 2.84
C PHE A 72 5.82 5.66 4.02
N PHE A 73 4.87 5.09 4.76
CA PHE A 73 4.28 5.67 5.98
C PHE A 73 4.77 4.96 7.24
N CYS A 74 6.03 4.54 7.23
CA CYS A 74 6.65 3.83 8.35
C CYS A 74 7.32 4.81 9.32
N ARG A 75 7.24 4.54 10.62
CA ARG A 75 8.14 5.19 11.59
C ARG A 75 9.50 4.53 11.42
N GLY A 76 10.52 5.31 11.05
CA GLY A 76 11.88 4.82 11.01
C GLY A 76 12.29 4.27 12.38
N GLN A 77 12.67 3.01 12.44
CA GLN A 77 13.42 2.49 13.56
C GLN A 77 14.87 2.92 13.32
N ARG A 78 15.33 3.94 14.05
CA ARG A 78 16.76 4.22 14.14
C ARG A 78 17.37 3.02 14.88
N LYS A 79 18.13 2.21 14.15
CA LYS A 79 19.14 1.35 14.77
C LYS A 79 20.28 2.22 15.25
#